data_AF-X1U0U1-F1
#
_entry.id   AF-X1U0U1-F1
#
_cell.length_a   1.000
_cell.length_b   1.000
_cell.length_c   1.000
_cell.angle_alpha   90.00
_cell.angle_beta   90.00
_cell.angle_gamma   90.00
#
_symmetry.space_group_name_H-M   'P 1'
#
loop_
_entity.id
_entity.type
_entity.pdbx_description
1 polymer ?
#
loop_
_entity_poly.entity_id
_entity_poly.type
_entity_poly.pdbx_seq_one_letter_code
_entity_poly.pdbx_strand_id
1 'polypeptide(L)'
;YIKEKDKYSERFLGQGYKILPTPQGKWCCLNCGASWARQWDITPCCDSPQIEKKLRQEPPGVIWVGHMDAMAVRKMIKLFLACLWLVWREAEGLTTRSPYAIEKQGHSTLISPWEMIDKGAREMEKPTVGERANGSEKPIKKERANDRE
;
A
#
# COMPACT_ATOMS: atom_id res chain seq x y z
N TYR A 1 -4.55 -2.04 6.37
CA TYR A 1 -5.71 -1.31 5.80
C TYR A 1 -6.55 -0.67 6.90
N ILE A 2 -7.19 -1.45 7.77
CA ILE A 2 -8.11 -0.95 8.83
C ILE A 2 -7.45 0.17 9.66
N LYS A 3 -6.27 -0.10 10.24
CA LYS A 3 -5.50 0.90 11.00
C LYS A 3 -5.26 2.22 10.28
N GLU A 4 -5.04 2.18 8.96
CA GLU A 4 -4.80 3.41 8.18
C GLU A 4 -6.10 4.15 7.88
N LYS A 5 -7.20 3.42 7.67
CA LYS A 5 -8.53 4.02 7.54
C LYS A 5 -8.93 4.76 8.82
N ASP A 6 -8.69 4.16 9.98
CA ASP A 6 -8.98 4.77 11.28
C ASP A 6 -8.14 6.04 11.48
N LYS A 7 -6.84 5.97 11.17
CA LYS A 7 -5.93 7.12 11.21
C LYS A 7 -6.40 8.28 10.32
N TYR A 8 -6.89 7.99 9.11
CA TYR A 8 -7.45 9.03 8.26
C TYR A 8 -8.72 9.62 8.85
N SER A 9 -9.59 8.78 9.42
CA SER A 9 -10.83 9.21 10.07
C SER A 9 -10.54 10.18 11.21
N GLU A 10 -9.66 9.80 12.13
CA GLU A 10 -9.22 10.64 13.24
C GLU A 10 -8.61 11.95 12.76
N ARG A 11 -7.74 11.91 11.74
CA ARG A 11 -7.12 13.11 11.16
C ARG A 11 -8.15 14.09 10.62
N PHE A 12 -9.12 13.62 9.82
CA PHE A 12 -10.11 14.50 9.20
C PHE A 12 -11.10 15.03 10.24
N LEU A 13 -11.51 14.21 11.20
CA LEU A 13 -12.33 14.67 12.33
C LEU A 13 -11.60 15.73 13.16
N GLY A 14 -10.32 15.54 13.45
CA GLY A 14 -9.49 16.53 14.16
C GLY A 14 -9.28 17.84 13.39
N GLN A 15 -9.38 17.80 12.07
CA GLN A 15 -9.33 18.99 11.20
C GLN A 15 -10.69 19.67 11.03
N GLY A 16 -11.77 19.13 11.63
CA GLY A 16 -13.12 19.67 11.55
C GLY A 16 -13.89 19.29 10.27
N TYR A 17 -13.43 18.29 9.52
CA TYR A 17 -14.15 17.81 8.33
C TYR A 17 -15.33 16.92 8.72
N LYS A 18 -16.41 17.00 7.93
CA LYS A 18 -17.55 16.08 8.03
C LYS A 18 -17.34 14.88 7.11
N ILE A 19 -17.40 13.67 7.68
CA ILE A 19 -17.30 12.42 6.93
C ILE A 19 -18.72 12.01 6.50
N LEU A 20 -18.98 11.97 5.20
CA LEU A 20 -20.27 11.59 4.64
C LEU A 20 -20.17 10.33 3.77
N PRO A 21 -21.25 9.52 3.67
CA PRO A 21 -21.27 8.39 2.75
C PRO A 21 -21.09 8.87 1.31
N THR A 22 -20.38 8.07 0.52
CA THR A 22 -20.17 8.39 -0.90
C THR A 22 -21.50 8.37 -1.64
N PRO A 23 -21.90 9.45 -2.32
CA PRO A 23 -23.11 9.44 -3.12
C PRO A 23 -22.98 8.43 -4.27
N GLN A 24 -24.08 7.76 -4.59
CA GLN A 24 -24.15 6.80 -5.71
C GLN A 24 -24.12 7.56 -7.05
N GLY A 25 -23.63 6.90 -8.11
CA GLY A 25 -23.58 7.49 -9.45
C GLY A 25 -22.37 8.40 -9.74
N LYS A 26 -21.99 8.46 -11.01
CA LYS A 26 -20.86 9.26 -11.51
C LYS A 26 -21.24 10.73 -11.73
N TRP A 27 -22.54 11.00 -11.84
CA TRP A 27 -23.11 12.29 -12.18
C TRP A 27 -24.02 12.75 -11.06
N CYS A 28 -23.77 13.95 -10.55
CA CYS A 28 -24.60 14.61 -9.55
C CYS A 28 -24.80 16.07 -9.92
N CYS A 29 -26.01 16.59 -9.73
CA CYS A 29 -26.27 18.00 -9.91
C CYS A 29 -25.66 18.79 -8.74
N LEU A 30 -24.86 19.81 -9.04
CA LEU A 30 -24.29 20.71 -8.03
C LEU A 30 -25.33 21.65 -7.40
N ASN A 31 -26.50 21.83 -8.03
CA ASN A 31 -27.58 22.68 -7.54
C ASN A 31 -28.50 21.94 -6.54
N CYS A 32 -28.97 20.74 -6.89
CA CYS A 32 -29.94 20.00 -6.06
C CYS A 32 -29.39 18.72 -5.43
N GLY A 33 -28.14 18.32 -5.72
CA GLY A 33 -27.51 17.13 -5.15
C GLY A 33 -28.05 15.79 -5.66
N ALA A 34 -29.05 15.79 -6.55
CA ALA A 34 -29.57 14.57 -7.17
C ALA A 34 -28.47 13.86 -7.96
N SER A 35 -28.40 12.53 -7.85
CA SER A 35 -27.45 11.69 -8.58
C SER A 35 -28.18 10.75 -9.53
N TRP A 36 -27.67 10.56 -10.75
CA TRP A 36 -28.30 9.68 -11.75
C TRP A 36 -27.29 8.74 -12.41
N ALA A 37 -27.80 7.63 -12.97
CA ALA A 37 -27.04 6.74 -13.86
C ALA A 37 -26.70 7.50 -15.16
N ARG A 38 -25.68 7.04 -15.91
CA ARG A 38 -25.27 7.69 -17.17
C ARG A 38 -26.49 7.83 -18.12
N GLN A 39 -26.99 9.05 -18.25
CA GLN A 39 -27.96 9.44 -19.28
C GLN A 39 -27.29 10.50 -20.15
N TRP A 40 -27.49 10.39 -21.47
CA TRP A 40 -26.89 11.27 -22.46
C TRP A 40 -27.36 12.71 -22.22
N ASP A 41 -26.39 13.60 -21.96
CA ASP A 41 -26.43 15.08 -21.96
C ASP A 41 -27.63 15.83 -21.33
N ILE A 42 -28.56 15.15 -20.63
CA ILE A 42 -29.74 15.75 -19.99
C ILE A 42 -29.63 15.57 -18.47
N THR A 43 -29.76 16.68 -17.73
CA THR A 43 -29.90 16.70 -16.26
C THR A 43 -31.36 16.47 -15.94
N PRO A 44 -31.76 15.30 -15.41
CA PRO A 44 -33.19 14.99 -15.22
C PRO A 44 -33.82 15.68 -13.99
N CYS A 45 -33.11 16.59 -13.31
CA CYS A 45 -33.51 17.13 -12.00
C CYS A 45 -33.59 18.66 -11.93
N CYS A 46 -33.01 19.38 -12.90
CA CYS A 46 -33.13 20.83 -13.07
C CYS A 46 -32.98 21.08 -14.57
N ASP A 47 -33.87 21.83 -15.20
CA ASP A 47 -33.78 22.22 -16.64
C ASP A 47 -32.62 23.19 -16.93
N SER A 48 -31.44 22.97 -16.31
CA SER A 48 -30.23 23.74 -16.54
C SER A 48 -29.47 23.14 -17.73
N PRO A 49 -29.37 23.83 -18.88
CA PRO A 49 -28.70 23.31 -20.07
C PRO A 49 -27.17 23.25 -19.94
N GLN A 50 -26.58 23.85 -18.90
CA GLN A 50 -25.14 23.77 -18.64
C GLN A 50 -24.83 22.74 -17.54
N ILE A 51 -24.89 21.47 -17.90
CA ILE A 51 -24.21 20.43 -17.12
C ILE A 51 -22.72 20.62 -17.39
N GLU A 52 -22.04 21.38 -16.54
CA GLU A 52 -20.58 21.32 -16.55
C GLU A 52 -20.19 19.85 -16.32
N LYS A 53 -19.55 19.24 -17.34
CA LYS A 53 -19.03 17.86 -17.34
C LYS A 53 -17.85 17.73 -16.37
N LYS A 54 -17.95 18.27 -15.17
CA LYS A 54 -16.88 18.26 -14.19
C LYS A 54 -16.92 16.94 -13.43
N LEU A 55 -15.73 16.37 -13.22
CA LEU A 55 -15.53 15.29 -12.28
C LEU A 55 -16.09 15.75 -10.93
N ARG A 56 -16.89 14.89 -10.30
CA ARG A 56 -17.47 15.13 -8.98
C ARG A 56 -16.39 15.58 -7.98
N GLN A 57 -16.46 16.84 -7.55
CA GLN A 57 -15.55 17.42 -6.56
C GLN A 57 -16.17 17.32 -5.16
N GLU A 58 -15.34 17.11 -4.14
CA GLU A 58 -15.78 17.15 -2.76
C GLU A 58 -16.06 18.60 -2.35
N PRO A 59 -17.21 18.91 -1.71
CA PRO A 59 -17.48 20.24 -1.22
C PRO A 59 -16.49 20.61 -0.09
N PRO A 60 -16.18 21.91 0.10
CA PRO A 60 -15.22 22.33 1.10
C PRO A 60 -15.68 21.90 2.51
N GLY A 61 -14.78 21.30 3.28
CA GLY A 61 -15.05 20.83 4.65
C GLY A 61 -15.79 19.48 4.74
N VAL A 62 -16.04 18.81 3.61
CA VAL A 62 -16.62 17.46 3.57
C VAL A 62 -15.65 16.51 2.90
N ILE A 63 -15.52 15.30 3.45
CA ILE A 63 -14.81 14.20 2.80
C ILE A 63 -15.72 12.99 2.67
N TRP A 64 -15.68 12.31 1.53
CA TRP A 64 -16.46 11.09 1.36
C TRP A 64 -15.72 9.85 1.88
N VAL A 65 -16.48 8.91 2.44
CA VAL A 65 -15.96 7.61 2.90
C VAL A 65 -15.17 6.90 1.80
N GLY A 66 -15.67 6.92 0.57
CA GLY A 66 -15.01 6.27 -0.57
C GLY A 66 -13.69 6.92 -0.95
N HIS A 67 -13.53 8.22 -0.74
CA HIS A 67 -12.24 8.87 -0.95
C HIS A 67 -11.23 8.42 0.12
N MET A 68 -11.63 8.35 1.38
CA MET A 68 -10.79 7.85 2.47
C MET A 68 -10.39 6.38 2.27
N ASP A 69 -11.33 5.53 1.86
CA ASP A 69 -11.06 4.13 1.54
C ASP A 69 -10.04 4.03 0.38
N ALA A 70 -10.21 4.84 -0.66
CA ALA A 70 -9.25 4.90 -1.76
C ALA A 70 -7.87 5.41 -1.31
N MET A 71 -7.78 6.35 -0.38
CA MET A 71 -6.50 6.77 0.22
C MET A 71 -5.82 5.62 0.96
N ALA A 72 -6.57 4.89 1.80
CA ALA A 72 -6.07 3.75 2.56
C ALA A 72 -5.61 2.60 1.65
N VAL A 73 -6.38 2.27 0.60
CA VAL A 73 -6.00 1.26 -0.40
C VAL A 73 -4.73 1.68 -1.14
N ARG A 74 -4.65 2.94 -1.62
CA ARG A 74 -3.44 3.44 -2.30
C ARG A 74 -2.19 3.34 -1.43
N LYS A 75 -2.30 3.64 -0.14
CA LYS A 75 -1.19 3.50 0.80
C LYS A 75 -0.79 2.03 1.00
N MET A 76 -1.77 1.15 1.16
CA MET A 76 -1.54 -0.30 1.29
C MET A 76 -0.78 -0.86 0.06
N ILE A 77 -1.23 -0.53 -1.15
CA ILE A 77 -0.58 -1.00 -2.39
C ILE A 77 0.88 -0.52 -2.46
N LYS A 78 1.15 0.75 -2.12
CA LYS A 78 2.52 1.28 -2.11
C LYS A 78 3.42 0.53 -1.13
N LEU A 79 2.92 0.23 0.07
CA LEU A 79 3.68 -0.53 1.07
C LEU A 79 3.95 -1.96 0.60
N PHE A 80 2.94 -2.63 0.03
CA PHE A 80 3.08 -3.97 -0.51
C PHE A 80 4.14 -4.02 -1.61
N LEU A 81 4.07 -3.12 -2.59
CA LEU A 81 5.04 -3.08 -3.70
C LEU A 81 6.46 -2.78 -3.21
N ALA A 82 6.62 -1.90 -2.22
CA ALA A 82 7.92 -1.62 -1.62
C ALA A 82 8.49 -2.85 -0.91
N CYS A 83 7.66 -3.57 -0.14
CA CYS A 83 8.07 -4.79 0.56
C CYS A 83 8.42 -5.92 -0.42
N LEU A 84 7.59 -6.11 -1.44
CA LEU A 84 7.81 -7.10 -2.50
C LEU A 84 9.14 -6.86 -3.22
N TRP A 85 9.42 -5.60 -3.58
CA TRP A 85 10.68 -5.23 -4.22
C TRP A 85 11.89 -5.54 -3.34
N LEU A 86 11.81 -5.27 -2.02
CA LEU A 86 12.89 -5.57 -1.08
C LEU A 86 13.18 -7.08 -1.01
N VAL A 87 12.16 -7.89 -0.77
CA VAL A 87 12.31 -9.35 -0.64
C VAL A 87 12.82 -9.98 -1.94
N TRP A 88 12.32 -9.51 -3.10
CA TRP A 88 12.80 -10.02 -4.38
C TRP A 88 14.28 -9.65 -4.62
N ARG A 89 14.68 -8.39 -4.35
CA ARG A 89 16.08 -7.98 -4.47
C ARG A 89 17.02 -8.81 -3.60
N GLU A 90 16.61 -9.10 -2.37
CA GLU A 90 17.34 -9.95 -1.44
C GLU A 90 17.44 -11.40 -1.96
N ALA A 91 16.34 -11.94 -2.52
CA ALA A 91 16.32 -13.30 -3.09
C ALA A 91 17.24 -13.45 -4.30
N GLU A 92 17.43 -12.41 -5.11
CA GLU A 92 18.39 -12.41 -6.23
C GLU A 92 19.84 -12.10 -5.79
N GLY A 93 20.08 -11.85 -4.50
CA GLY A 93 21.40 -11.52 -3.97
C GLY A 93 21.92 -10.15 -4.45
N LEU A 94 21.03 -9.26 -4.87
CA LEU A 94 21.39 -7.94 -5.36
C LEU A 94 21.46 -6.94 -4.21
N THR A 95 22.37 -5.98 -4.28
CA THR A 95 22.54 -4.98 -3.21
C THR A 95 21.27 -4.17 -3.00
N THR A 96 20.79 -4.11 -1.76
CA THR A 96 19.67 -3.25 -1.37
C THR A 96 20.21 -1.94 -0.80
N ARG A 97 19.66 -0.82 -1.27
CA ARG A 97 19.92 0.50 -0.71
C ARG A 97 18.78 0.88 0.22
N SER A 98 19.07 1.66 1.26
CA SER A 98 18.03 2.23 2.11
C SER A 98 17.01 3.05 1.30
N PRO A 99 15.72 2.98 1.64
CA PRO A 99 14.70 3.79 0.99
C PRO A 99 15.03 5.28 1.03
N TYR A 100 14.77 5.97 -0.09
CA TYR A 100 15.02 7.40 -0.26
C TYR A 100 14.40 8.25 0.87
N ALA A 101 13.22 7.88 1.37
CA ALA A 101 12.53 8.59 2.43
C ALA A 101 13.34 8.65 3.75
N ILE A 102 14.13 7.61 4.04
CA ILE A 102 14.98 7.55 5.23
C ILE A 102 16.24 8.37 4.98
N GLU A 103 16.91 8.15 3.85
CA GLU A 103 18.18 8.81 3.56
C GLU A 103 18.08 10.31 3.31
N LYS A 104 16.99 10.78 2.68
CA LYS A 104 16.87 12.16 2.18
C LYS A 104 15.72 12.94 2.78
N GLN A 105 14.67 12.28 3.26
CA GLN A 105 13.51 12.96 3.85
C GLN A 105 13.46 12.86 5.38
N GLY A 106 14.41 12.15 6.01
CA GLY A 106 14.50 12.05 7.47
C GLY A 106 13.38 11.24 8.12
N HIS A 107 12.70 10.37 7.38
CA HIS A 107 11.71 9.47 7.96
C HIS A 107 12.41 8.42 8.83
N SER A 108 11.94 8.22 10.06
CA SER A 108 12.58 7.30 11.02
C SER A 108 12.08 5.86 10.93
N THR A 109 10.87 5.65 10.42
CA THR A 109 10.22 4.34 10.42
C THR A 109 10.41 3.62 9.09
N LEU A 110 11.11 2.48 9.11
CA LEU A 110 11.10 1.50 8.05
C LEU A 110 10.05 0.44 8.36
N ILE A 111 9.10 0.22 7.46
CA ILE A 111 8.13 -0.88 7.60
C ILE A 111 8.77 -2.11 6.97
N SER A 112 8.99 -3.15 7.77
CA SER A 112 9.58 -4.41 7.29
C SER A 112 8.50 -5.36 6.74
N PRO A 113 8.77 -6.10 5.65
CA PRO A 113 7.84 -7.13 5.14
C PRO A 113 7.40 -8.12 6.23
N TRP A 114 8.32 -8.49 7.12
CA TRP A 114 8.11 -9.48 8.19
C TRP A 114 7.27 -8.95 9.38
N GLU A 115 6.99 -7.66 9.41
CA GLU A 115 6.01 -7.07 10.34
C GLU A 115 4.58 -7.14 9.80
N MET A 116 4.44 -7.36 8.48
CA MET A 116 3.15 -7.38 7.79
C MET A 116 2.60 -8.79 7.58
N ILE A 117 3.38 -9.84 7.86
CA ILE A 117 2.91 -11.23 7.84
C ILE A 117 2.08 -11.56 9.08
N ASP A 118 1.10 -12.46 8.92
CA ASP A 118 0.28 -12.92 10.03
C ASP A 118 1.12 -13.64 11.08
N LYS A 119 0.78 -13.44 12.36
CA LYS A 119 1.58 -13.92 13.50
C LYS A 119 1.84 -15.43 13.48
N GLY A 120 0.97 -16.23 12.86
CA GLY A 120 1.17 -17.67 12.70
C GLY A 120 2.36 -18.06 11.82
N ALA A 121 2.84 -17.16 10.95
CA ALA A 121 4.01 -17.39 10.10
C ALA A 121 5.33 -16.87 10.73
N ARG A 122 5.25 -16.06 11.80
CA ARG A 122 6.41 -15.43 12.44
C ARG A 122 7.29 -16.39 13.24
N GLU A 123 6.78 -17.58 13.56
CA GLU A 123 7.47 -18.55 14.42
C GLU A 123 8.41 -19.49 13.64
N MET A 124 8.36 -19.51 12.30
CA MET A 124 9.16 -20.48 11.52
C MET A 124 10.47 -19.94 10.93
N GLU A 125 10.64 -18.62 10.75
CA GLU A 125 11.81 -18.09 10.02
C GLU A 125 12.26 -16.72 10.54
N LYS A 126 12.98 -16.69 11.66
CA LYS A 126 13.94 -15.60 11.86
C LYS A 126 15.28 -16.08 11.31
N PRO A 127 15.75 -15.60 10.14
CA PRO A 127 17.17 -15.70 9.86
C PRO A 127 17.86 -14.81 10.90
N THR A 128 18.64 -15.43 11.77
CA THR A 128 19.54 -14.73 12.69
C THR A 128 20.53 -13.94 11.84
N VAL A 129 20.29 -12.64 11.70
CA VAL A 129 21.27 -11.70 11.15
C VAL A 129 22.45 -11.68 12.12
N GLY A 130 23.43 -12.57 11.93
CA GLY A 130 24.56 -12.65 12.87
C GLY A 130 25.55 -13.80 12.80
N GLU A 131 25.39 -14.86 12.01
CA GLU A 131 26.41 -15.93 11.97
C GLU A 131 27.14 -16.02 10.63
N ARG A 132 28.37 -15.49 10.66
CA ARG A 132 29.44 -15.65 9.69
C ARG A 132 29.91 -17.11 9.67
N ALA A 133 30.09 -17.69 8.49
CA ALA A 133 31.09 -18.73 8.24
C ALA A 133 31.51 -18.60 6.76
N ASN A 134 32.54 -17.80 6.47
CA ASN A 134 33.88 -18.33 6.19
C ASN A 134 33.85 -19.69 5.49
N GLY A 135 34.15 -19.65 4.19
CA GLY A 135 34.46 -20.83 3.41
C GLY A 135 35.58 -21.63 4.07
N SER A 136 35.30 -22.89 4.33
CA SER A 136 36.31 -23.92 4.52
C SER A 136 35.97 -25.05 3.56
N GLU A 137 36.84 -25.23 2.59
CA GLU A 137 36.86 -26.31 1.61
C GLU A 137 36.66 -27.66 2.32
N LYS A 138 35.72 -28.48 1.84
CA LYS A 138 35.59 -29.87 2.29
C LYS A 138 36.74 -30.67 1.68
N PRO A 139 37.56 -31.40 2.45
CA PRO A 139 38.60 -32.23 1.87
C PRO A 139 37.96 -33.44 1.18
N ILE A 140 38.27 -33.58 -0.11
CA ILE A 140 37.95 -34.74 -0.93
C ILE A 140 38.68 -35.95 -0.32
N LYS A 141 37.91 -36.94 0.17
CA LYS A 141 38.44 -38.22 0.62
C LYS A 141 39.06 -38.95 -0.58
N LYS A 142 40.38 -39.15 -0.56
CA LYS A 142 41.06 -40.07 -1.49
C LYS A 142 40.66 -41.50 -1.13
N GLU A 143 39.84 -42.13 -1.97
CA GLU A 143 39.68 -43.58 -1.98
C GLU A 143 41.04 -44.21 -2.31
N ARG A 144 41.53 -45.07 -1.41
CA ARG A 144 42.73 -45.88 -1.68
C ARG A 144 42.33 -47.02 -2.60
N ALA A 145 42.89 -47.02 -3.80
CA ALA A 145 42.94 -48.18 -4.68
C ALA A 145 43.53 -49.37 -3.90
N ASN A 146 42.79 -50.47 -3.87
CA ASN A 146 43.26 -51.75 -3.37
C ASN A 146 43.74 -52.55 -4.59
N ASP A 147 45.01 -52.37 -4.93
CA ASP A 147 45.77 -53.23 -5.85
C ASP A 147 46.85 -53.93 -5.03
N ARG A 148 47.10 -55.21 -5.36
CA ARG A 148 48.07 -56.21 -4.80
C ARG A 148 47.39 -57.20 -3.86
N GLU A 149 47.50 -58.51 -4.05
CA GLU A 149 48.42 -59.37 -4.84
C GLU A 149 47.72 -60.71 -5.13
#